data_AF-A0A4R9BXC6-F1
#
_entry.id   AF-A0A4R9BXC6-F1
#
_cell.length_a   1.000
_cell.length_b   1.000
_cell.length_c   1.000
_cell.angle_alpha   90.00
_cell.angle_beta   90.00
_cell.angle_gamma   90.00
#
_symmetry.space_group_name_H-M   'P 1'
#
loop_
_entity.id
_entity.type
_entity.pdbx_description
1 polymer ?
#
loop_
_entity_poly.entity_id
_entity_poly.type
_entity_poly.pdbx_seq_one_letter_code
_entity_poly.pdbx_strand_id
1 'polypeptide(L)'
;MTSIHPRNDTKSSRRQSAEKIVRLNVNLNSDTAEALKDLAEERGISVTEAVRRAISVYKYIEDEVSAGHKVQIADKVNKTVTELVLI
;
A
#
# COMPACT_ATOMS: atom_id res chain seq x y z
N MET A 1 20.80 48.93 33.40
CA MET A 1 20.01 48.62 32.20
C MET A 1 20.09 47.12 31.97
N THR A 2 19.08 46.37 32.42
CA THR A 2 19.04 44.91 32.29
C THR A 2 18.04 44.58 31.19
N SER A 3 18.53 44.25 29.99
CA SER A 3 17.68 43.79 28.89
C SER A 3 17.76 42.27 28.81
N ILE A 4 16.74 41.65 29.38
CA ILE A 4 16.35 40.25 29.19
C ILE A 4 15.94 40.10 27.72
N HIS A 5 16.68 39.32 26.93
CA HIS A 5 16.20 38.83 25.63
C HIS A 5 15.46 37.51 25.85
N PRO A 6 14.20 37.38 25.39
CA PRO A 6 13.43 36.15 25.52
C PRO A 6 13.97 35.05 24.61
N ARG A 7 13.87 33.81 25.12
CA ARG A 7 14.15 32.55 24.42
C ARG A 7 13.29 32.47 23.16
N ASN A 8 13.91 32.40 21.99
CA ASN A 8 13.19 32.22 20.74
C ASN A 8 12.98 30.72 20.46
N ASP A 9 11.74 30.39 20.16
CA ASP A 9 11.15 29.06 20.11
C ASP A 9 11.80 28.13 19.07
N THR A 10 12.32 27.00 19.53
CA THR A 10 12.61 25.82 18.70
C THR A 10 11.30 25.12 18.28
N LYS A 11 10.42 25.83 17.57
CA LYS A 11 9.18 25.29 17.00
C LYS A 11 9.14 25.50 15.48
N SER A 12 9.99 24.81 14.73
CA SER A 12 9.72 24.59 13.30
C SER A 12 10.58 23.45 12.72
N SER A 13 10.33 22.21 13.15
CA SER A 13 10.73 21.03 12.37
C SER A 13 9.65 19.95 12.40
N ARG A 14 8.40 20.38 12.25
CA ARG A 14 7.28 19.53 11.80
C ARG A 14 6.66 20.17 10.56
N ARG A 15 7.46 20.36 9.51
CA ARG A 15 6.88 20.30 8.17
C ARG A 15 6.67 18.83 7.90
N GLN A 16 5.47 18.34 8.25
CA GLN A 16 4.90 17.14 7.64
C GLN A 16 5.28 17.17 6.17
N SER A 17 6.07 16.19 5.73
CA SER A 17 6.19 15.89 4.31
C SER A 17 4.78 15.59 3.82
N ALA A 18 4.10 16.60 3.28
CA ALA A 18 2.83 16.40 2.62
C ALA A 18 3.08 15.31 1.57
N GLU A 19 2.49 14.14 1.78
CA GLU A 19 2.64 13.00 0.88
C GLU A 19 2.27 13.50 -0.51
N LYS A 20 3.24 13.44 -1.45
CA LYS A 20 3.05 13.99 -2.79
C LYS A 20 1.98 13.15 -3.49
N ILE A 21 0.75 13.64 -3.50
CA ILE A 21 -0.36 12.98 -4.19
C ILE A 21 -0.11 13.04 -5.70
N VAL A 22 0.11 11.87 -6.32
CA VAL A 22 0.18 11.71 -7.77
C VAL A 22 -1.15 11.20 -8.27
N ARG A 23 -1.75 11.88 -9.26
CA ARG A 23 -2.96 11.40 -9.93
C ARG A 23 -2.57 10.43 -11.03
N LEU A 24 -3.17 9.25 -11.01
CA LEU A 24 -3.01 8.23 -12.04
C LEU A 24 -4.31 8.13 -12.85
N ASN A 25 -4.19 8.14 -14.17
CA ASN A 25 -5.27 7.82 -15.09
C ASN A 25 -4.87 6.58 -15.88
N VAL A 26 -5.67 5.53 -15.80
CA VAL A 26 -5.42 4.22 -16.43
C VAL A 26 -6.69 3.74 -17.11
N ASN A 27 -6.51 3.11 -18.26
CA ASN A 27 -7.60 2.41 -18.94
C ASN A 27 -7.69 0.99 -18.39
N LEU A 28 -8.87 0.62 -17.88
CA LEU A 28 -9.18 -0.73 -17.41
C LEU A 28 -10.33 -1.29 -18.23
N ASN A 29 -10.33 -2.59 -18.47
CA ASN A 29 -11.51 -3.26 -19.02
C ASN A 29 -12.61 -3.34 -17.95
N SER A 30 -13.83 -3.73 -18.36
CA SER A 30 -15.00 -3.87 -17.48
C SER A 30 -14.68 -4.75 -16.28
N ASP A 31 -14.09 -5.91 -16.54
CA ASP A 31 -13.93 -6.98 -15.56
C ASP A 31 -12.93 -6.57 -14.46
N THR A 32 -11.84 -5.89 -14.85
CA THR A 32 -10.84 -5.37 -13.91
C THR A 32 -11.41 -4.22 -13.09
N ALA A 33 -12.20 -3.35 -13.71
CA ALA A 33 -12.85 -2.25 -13.01
C ALA A 33 -13.90 -2.75 -12.00
N GLU A 34 -14.63 -3.82 -12.34
CA GLU A 34 -15.57 -4.49 -11.44
C GLU A 34 -14.86 -5.18 -10.29
N ALA A 35 -13.84 -6.00 -10.57
CA ALA A 35 -13.05 -6.67 -9.54
C ALA A 35 -12.42 -5.68 -8.53
N LEU A 36 -11.98 -4.50 -9.00
CA LEU A 36 -11.46 -3.45 -8.14
C LEU A 36 -12.54 -2.82 -7.25
N LYS A 37 -13.77 -2.66 -7.76
CA LYS A 37 -14.91 -2.16 -6.98
C LYS A 37 -15.32 -3.17 -5.92
N ASP A 38 -15.45 -4.44 -6.29
CA ASP A 38 -15.83 -5.51 -5.37
C ASP A 38 -14.84 -5.61 -4.21
N LEU A 39 -13.53 -5.55 -4.51
CA LEU A 39 -12.49 -5.57 -3.49
C LEU A 39 -12.57 -4.37 -2.54
N ALA A 40 -12.94 -3.20 -3.06
CA ALA A 40 -13.11 -1.98 -2.27
C ALA A 40 -14.35 -2.08 -1.37
N GLU A 41 -15.47 -2.58 -1.90
CA GLU A 41 -16.74 -2.76 -1.19
C GLU A 41 -16.65 -3.82 -0.09
N GLU A 42 -16.14 -5.01 -0.40
CA GLU A 42 -15.96 -6.12 0.55
C GLU A 42 -15.14 -5.69 1.77
N ARG A 43 -14.14 -4.83 1.54
CA ARG A 43 -13.22 -4.35 2.59
C ARG A 43 -13.65 -3.02 3.21
N GLY A 44 -14.72 -2.39 2.73
CA GLY A 44 -15.18 -1.08 3.20
C GLY A 44 -14.15 0.05 3.04
N ILE A 45 -13.39 0.04 1.94
CA ILE A 45 -12.34 1.03 1.63
C ILE A 45 -12.62 1.79 0.33
N SER A 46 -11.94 2.91 0.12
CA SER A 46 -12.01 3.62 -1.16
C SER A 46 -11.34 2.83 -2.28
N VAL A 47 -11.79 3.03 -3.53
CA VAL A 47 -11.14 2.47 -4.74
C VAL A 47 -9.65 2.82 -4.80
N THR A 48 -9.28 4.06 -4.47
CA THR A 48 -7.86 4.49 -4.41
C THR A 48 -7.05 3.67 -3.42
N GLU A 49 -7.62 3.37 -2.25
CA GLU A 49 -6.97 2.57 -1.23
C GLU A 49 -6.89 1.09 -1.63
N ALA A 50 -7.91 0.57 -2.31
CA ALA A 50 -7.89 -0.78 -2.89
C ALA A 50 -6.76 -0.93 -3.91
N VAL A 51 -6.59 0.05 -4.82
CA VAL A 51 -5.45 0.08 -5.77
C VAL A 51 -4.12 0.14 -5.03
N ARG A 52 -3.97 1.03 -4.04
CA ARG A 52 -2.72 1.17 -3.26
C ARG A 52 -2.33 -0.17 -2.63
N ARG A 53 -3.27 -0.84 -1.97
CA ARG A 53 -3.03 -2.15 -1.33
C ARG A 53 -2.72 -3.25 -2.34
N ALA A 54 -3.47 -3.32 -3.43
CA ALA A 54 -3.25 -4.31 -4.49
C ALA A 54 -1.82 -4.20 -5.04
N ILE A 55 -1.37 -2.98 -5.35
CA ILE A 55 0.00 -2.73 -5.83
C ILE A 55 1.05 -3.03 -4.76
N SER A 56 0.82 -2.69 -3.49
CA SER A 56 1.76 -3.02 -2.41
C SER A 56 1.92 -4.52 -2.22
N VAL A 57 0.82 -5.28 -2.25
CA VAL A 57 0.85 -6.74 -2.13
C VAL A 57 1.54 -7.36 -3.34
N TYR A 58 1.18 -6.93 -4.55
CA TYR A 58 1.81 -7.44 -5.77
C TYR A 58 3.32 -7.18 -5.79
N LYS A 59 3.74 -5.95 -5.43
CA LYS A 59 5.16 -5.62 -5.33
C LYS A 59 5.89 -6.50 -4.32
N TYR A 60 5.31 -6.71 -3.14
CA TYR A 60 5.92 -7.59 -2.14
C TYR A 60 6.12 -9.01 -2.68
N ILE A 61 5.10 -9.56 -3.34
CA ILE A 61 5.17 -10.88 -3.97
C ILE A 61 6.29 -10.95 -5.02
N GLU A 62 6.37 -9.96 -5.91
CA GLU A 62 7.41 -9.87 -6.93
C GLU A 62 8.82 -9.74 -6.33
N ASP A 63 8.97 -8.96 -5.26
CA ASP A 63 10.25 -8.78 -4.56
C ASP A 63 10.71 -10.11 -3.93
N GLU A 64 9.81 -10.86 -3.29
CA GLU A 64 10.11 -12.16 -2.68
C GLU A 64 10.46 -13.23 -3.74
N VAL A 65 9.70 -13.31 -4.82
CA VAL A 65 9.97 -14.25 -5.93
C VAL A 65 11.31 -13.92 -6.59
N SER A 66 11.59 -12.64 -6.81
CA SER A 66 12.87 -12.19 -7.39
C SER A 66 14.07 -12.47 -6.48
N ALA A 67 13.87 -12.51 -5.16
CA ALA A 67 14.86 -12.94 -4.18
C ALA A 67 15.07 -14.47 -4.14
N GLY A 68 14.31 -15.23 -4.93
CA GLY A 68 14.36 -16.70 -4.97
C GLY A 68 13.49 -17.38 -3.91
N HIS A 69 12.63 -16.63 -3.21
CA HIS A 69 11.67 -17.21 -2.28
C HIS A 69 10.43 -17.74 -3.02
N LYS A 70 9.67 -18.59 -2.33
CA LYS A 70 8.43 -19.19 -2.84
C LYS A 70 7.24 -18.61 -2.11
N VAL A 71 6.18 -18.28 -2.84
CA VAL A 71 4.89 -17.86 -2.27
C VAL A 71 3.97 -19.08 -2.21
N GLN A 72 3.38 -19.33 -1.04
CA GLN A 72 2.55 -20.50 -0.78
C GLN A 72 1.24 -20.11 -0.09
N ILE A 73 0.16 -20.77 -0.49
CA ILE A 73 -1.15 -20.70 0.18
C ILE A 73 -1.23 -21.89 1.12
N ALA A 74 -1.39 -21.63 2.42
CA ALA A 74 -1.51 -22.64 3.44
C ALA A 74 -2.95 -22.75 3.93
N ASP A 75 -3.59 -23.90 3.69
CA ASP A 75 -4.88 -24.23 4.27
C ASP A 75 -4.66 -24.91 5.62
N LYS A 76 -5.00 -24.21 6.71
CA LYS A 76 -4.85 -24.73 8.07
C LYS A 76 -5.84 -25.84 8.40
N VAL A 77 -7.00 -25.85 7.75
CA VAL A 77 -8.07 -26.83 8.00
C VAL A 77 -7.70 -28.16 7.36
N ASN A 78 -7.33 -28.12 6.07
CA ASN A 78 -6.99 -29.32 5.31
C ASN A 78 -5.51 -29.71 5.40
N LYS A 79 -4.68 -28.90 6.07
CA LYS A 79 -3.22 -29.05 6.18
C LYS A 79 -2.52 -29.19 4.83
N THR A 80 -3.05 -28.52 3.81
CA THR A 80 -2.47 -28.50 2.46
C THR A 80 -1.69 -27.22 2.25
N VAL A 81 -0.61 -27.33 1.47
CA VAL A 81 0.19 -26.19 1.03
C VAL A 81 0.24 -26.23 -0.49
N THR A 82 -0.18 -25.14 -1.13
CA THR A 82 -0.16 -24.99 -2.58
C THR A 82 0.81 -23.86 -2.95
N GLU A 83 1.75 -24.15 -3.83
CA GLU A 83 2.69 -23.15 -4.36
C GLU A 83 2.00 -22.28 -5.41
N LEU A 84 2.11 -20.96 -5.27
CA LEU A 84 1.64 -20.01 -6.26
C LEU A 84 2.75 -19.79 -7.28
N VAL A 85 2.55 -20.28 -8.50
CA VAL A 85 3.48 -20.08 -9.62
C VAL A 85 2.99 -18.90 -10.44
N LEU A 86 3.76 -17.81 -10.44
CA LEU A 86 3.53 -16.63 -11.26
C LEU A 86 4.41 -16.77 -12.51
N ILE A 87 3.78 -16.91 -13.69
CA ILE A 87 4.44 -17.02 -15.01
C ILE A 87 4.09 -15.83 -15.90
#